data_AF-A0AA42U089-F1
#
_entry.id   AF-A0AA42U089-F1
#
_cell.length_a   1.000
_cell.length_b   1.000
_cell.length_c   1.000
_cell.angle_alpha   90.00
_cell.angle_beta   90.00
_cell.angle_gamma   90.00
#
_symmetry.space_group_name_H-M   'P 1'
#
loop_
_entity.id
_entity.type
_entity.pdbx_description
1 polymer ?
#
loop_
_entity_poly.entity_id
_entity_poly.type
_entity_poly.pdbx_seq_one_letter_code
_entity_poly.pdbx_strand_id
1 'polypeptide(L)'
;MTRLEVMLQRGDISALILGPTQARERRFLPVRVGMTDNLVNQRILFIPKGRQALYDNVHSLEDFRRLQQVAGMGAAWADRAIWVANNLPVETIEGDWKRLYRMVASTTRLIDYLPRGAHEMAHEWTQHADLEVERHLLFSYPQDHVLYVSPAYPELHSLLQTLLPQAQRSGLIRRLAREHYRQIFEPPISLQQRRVIHLQMAAPL
;
A
#
# COMPACT_ATOMS: atom_id res chain seq x y z
N MET A 1 7.59 -0.17 20.61
CA MET A 1 7.50 -1.51 20.00
C MET A 1 6.08 -1.99 20.12
N THR A 2 5.57 -2.66 19.08
CA THR A 2 4.27 -3.35 19.15
C THR A 2 4.42 -4.71 19.85
N ARG A 3 3.30 -5.32 20.25
CA ARG A 3 3.29 -6.69 20.82
C ARG A 3 3.95 -7.70 19.86
N LEU A 4 3.68 -7.60 18.56
CA LEU A 4 4.25 -8.48 17.55
C LEU A 4 5.77 -8.32 17.43
N GLU A 5 6.29 -7.09 17.56
CA GLU A 5 7.74 -6.85 17.55
C GLU A 5 8.44 -7.44 18.78
N VAL A 6 7.79 -7.42 19.95
CA VAL A 6 8.32 -8.08 21.16
C VAL A 6 8.36 -9.59 20.98
N MET A 7 7.29 -10.19 20.43
CA MET A 7 7.22 -11.62 20.13
C MET A 7 8.27 -12.04 19.09
N LEU A 8 8.47 -11.23 18.05
CA LEU A 8 9.54 -11.43 17.07
C LEU A 8 10.91 -11.37 17.74
N GLN A 9 11.17 -10.39 18.61
CA GLN A 9 12.46 -10.27 19.29
C GLN A 9 12.76 -11.48 20.18
N ARG A 10 11.76 -12.02 20.87
CA ARG A 10 11.89 -13.18 21.76
C ARG A 10 11.97 -14.52 21.03
N GLY A 11 11.60 -14.55 19.75
CA GLY A 11 11.54 -15.77 18.95
C GLY A 11 10.22 -16.54 19.06
N ASP A 12 9.20 -15.96 19.70
CA ASP A 12 7.83 -16.48 19.71
C ASP A 12 7.20 -16.43 18.30
N ILE A 13 7.65 -15.47 17.49
CA ILE A 13 7.41 -15.38 16.05
C ILE A 13 8.78 -15.47 15.36
N SER A 14 8.94 -16.39 14.41
CA SER A 14 10.23 -16.58 13.73
C SER A 14 10.49 -15.54 12.64
N ALA A 15 9.45 -15.10 11.93
CA ALA A 15 9.55 -14.07 10.90
C ALA A 15 8.25 -13.25 10.77
N LEU A 16 8.36 -11.97 10.42
CA LEU A 16 7.23 -11.05 10.29
C LEU A 16 7.49 -10.03 9.19
N ILE A 17 6.45 -9.72 8.41
CA ILE A 17 6.47 -8.69 7.36
C ILE A 17 6.15 -7.34 8.00
N LEU A 18 7.07 -6.38 7.90
CA LEU A 18 6.90 -5.04 8.46
C LEU A 18 7.43 -3.98 7.50
N GLY A 19 6.90 -2.76 7.60
CA GLY A 19 7.52 -1.61 6.95
C GLY A 19 8.94 -1.35 7.48
N PRO A 20 9.87 -0.87 6.66
CA PRO A 20 11.24 -0.64 7.11
C PRO A 20 11.35 0.55 8.07
N THR A 21 12.12 0.40 9.15
CA THR A 21 12.57 1.51 10.02
C THR A 21 13.98 1.25 10.48
N GLN A 22 14.77 2.31 10.73
CA GLN A 22 16.15 2.15 11.22
C GLN A 22 16.19 1.35 12.55
N ALA A 23 15.17 1.50 13.39
CA ALA A 23 15.05 0.74 14.62
C ALA A 23 14.85 -0.77 14.36
N ARG A 24 14.05 -1.16 13.36
CA ARG A 24 13.85 -2.56 12.98
C ARG A 24 15.11 -3.17 12.36
N GLU A 25 15.78 -2.43 11.49
CA GLU A 25 17.04 -2.83 10.86
C GLU A 25 18.14 -3.17 11.86
N ARG A 26 18.18 -2.45 12.98
CA ARG A 26 19.18 -2.70 14.04
C ARG A 26 18.80 -3.87 14.97
N ARG A 27 17.54 -4.28 14.99
CA ARG A 27 16.98 -5.22 15.99
C ARG A 27 16.68 -6.60 15.45
N PHE A 28 16.37 -6.69 14.16
CA PHE A 28 15.94 -7.91 13.50
C PHE A 28 16.81 -8.18 12.27
N LEU A 29 16.77 -9.40 11.76
CA LEU A 29 17.55 -9.82 10.62
C LEU A 29 16.72 -9.62 9.33
N PRO A 30 17.06 -8.66 8.44
CA PRO A 30 16.22 -8.34 7.30
C PRO A 30 16.47 -9.29 6.13
N VAL A 31 15.39 -9.69 5.46
CA VAL A 31 15.41 -10.33 4.14
C VAL A 31 14.67 -9.42 3.15
N ARG A 32 15.43 -8.84 2.22
CA ARG A 32 14.90 -7.91 1.21
C ARG A 32 14.58 -8.66 -0.06
N VAL A 33 13.30 -8.87 -0.28
CA VAL A 33 12.74 -9.50 -1.48
C VAL A 33 11.38 -8.87 -1.73
N GLY A 34 11.04 -8.68 -3.01
CA GLY A 34 9.78 -8.07 -3.42
C GLY A 34 8.58 -9.00 -3.17
N MET A 35 8.30 -9.36 -1.92
CA MET A 35 7.37 -10.44 -1.56
C MET A 35 5.93 -10.17 -1.97
N THR A 36 5.56 -8.90 -2.10
CA THR A 36 4.18 -8.52 -2.38
C THR A 36 3.92 -8.30 -3.87
N ASP A 37 4.92 -8.56 -4.73
CA ASP A 37 4.94 -8.11 -6.14
C ASP A 37 4.59 -6.61 -6.26
N ASN A 38 4.95 -5.83 -5.23
CA ASN A 38 4.65 -4.41 -5.03
C ASN A 38 3.16 -4.03 -4.91
N LEU A 39 2.23 -5.00 -4.80
CA LEU A 39 0.79 -4.74 -4.66
C LEU A 39 0.43 -3.98 -3.37
N VAL A 40 1.33 -3.98 -2.39
CA VAL A 40 1.15 -3.24 -1.13
C VAL A 40 1.51 -1.76 -1.24
N ASN A 41 2.23 -1.31 -2.27
CA ASN A 41 2.58 0.11 -2.46
C ASN A 41 1.96 0.72 -3.72
N GLN A 42 1.23 -0.10 -4.45
CA GLN A 42 0.34 0.34 -5.50
C GLN A 42 -0.98 0.78 -4.85
N ARG A 43 -1.35 2.03 -5.08
CA ARG A 43 -2.50 2.70 -4.46
C ARG A 43 -3.53 3.00 -5.54
N ILE A 44 -4.72 2.46 -5.35
CA ILE A 44 -5.91 2.66 -6.17
C ILE A 44 -6.87 3.51 -5.37
N LEU A 45 -7.56 4.44 -6.03
CA LEU A 45 -8.43 5.38 -5.35
C LEU A 45 -9.86 4.86 -5.31
N PHE A 46 -10.46 4.85 -4.11
CA PHE A 46 -11.90 4.98 -4.00
C PHE A 46 -12.30 6.45 -4.15
N ILE A 47 -13.31 6.69 -4.98
CA ILE A 47 -13.87 8.01 -5.24
C ILE A 47 -15.39 7.98 -5.05
N PRO A 48 -16.05 9.14 -4.83
CA PRO A 48 -17.50 9.20 -4.78
C PRO A 48 -18.11 8.82 -6.15
N LYS A 49 -19.31 8.27 -6.14
CA LYS A 49 -20.03 7.93 -7.38
C LYS A 49 -20.15 9.12 -8.33
N GLY A 50 -19.98 8.85 -9.62
CA GLY A 50 -20.08 9.86 -10.68
C GLY A 50 -18.92 10.86 -10.74
N ARG A 51 -17.86 10.69 -9.93
CA ARG A 51 -16.69 11.60 -9.94
C ARG A 51 -15.58 11.21 -10.90
N GLN A 52 -15.70 10.08 -11.61
CA GLN A 52 -14.65 9.62 -12.53
C GLN A 52 -14.20 10.69 -13.54
N ALA A 53 -15.15 11.46 -14.11
CA ALA A 53 -14.85 12.49 -15.11
C ALA A 53 -13.84 13.55 -14.66
N LEU A 54 -13.69 13.76 -13.35
CA LEU A 54 -12.68 14.65 -12.78
C LEU A 54 -11.25 14.14 -13.00
N TYR A 55 -11.08 12.82 -13.08
CA TYR A 55 -9.78 12.14 -13.14
C TYR A 55 -9.37 11.72 -14.56
N ASP A 56 -10.28 11.76 -15.53
CA ASP A 56 -10.06 11.23 -16.90
C ASP A 56 -8.90 11.90 -17.65
N ASN A 57 -8.66 13.18 -17.37
CA ASN A 57 -7.60 13.99 -18.00
C ASN A 57 -6.31 14.06 -17.16
N VAL A 58 -6.14 13.20 -16.15
CA VAL A 58 -4.92 13.17 -15.33
C VAL A 58 -3.88 12.26 -15.99
N HIS A 59 -2.85 12.84 -16.59
CA HIS A 59 -1.75 12.11 -17.24
C HIS A 59 -0.45 12.13 -16.43
N SER A 60 -0.35 12.96 -15.40
CA SER A 60 0.85 13.12 -14.58
C SER A 60 0.54 13.43 -13.11
N LEU A 61 1.57 13.36 -12.26
CA LEU A 61 1.46 13.82 -10.87
C LEU A 61 1.11 15.30 -10.78
N GLU A 62 1.61 16.11 -11.70
CA GLU A 62 1.31 17.54 -11.75
C GLU A 62 -0.16 17.80 -12.09
N ASP A 63 -0.70 17.07 -13.06
CA ASP A 63 -2.11 17.13 -13.43
C ASP A 63 -2.99 16.79 -12.23
N PHE A 64 -2.62 15.73 -11.50
CA PHE A 64 -3.34 15.32 -10.30
C PHE A 64 -3.28 16.38 -9.19
N ARG A 65 -2.10 16.99 -8.97
CA ARG A 65 -1.95 18.09 -8.00
C ARG A 65 -2.85 19.27 -8.34
N ARG A 66 -3.05 19.60 -9.63
CA ARG A 66 -3.94 20.71 -10.04
C ARG A 66 -5.40 20.47 -9.69
N LEU A 67 -5.83 19.21 -9.49
CA LEU A 67 -7.19 18.92 -9.02
C LEU A 67 -7.42 19.31 -7.55
N GLN A 68 -6.36 19.51 -6.77
CA GLN A 68 -6.39 19.84 -5.34
C GLN A 68 -7.27 18.89 -4.51
N GLN A 69 -7.39 17.64 -4.97
CA GLN A 69 -8.18 16.61 -4.26
C GLN A 69 -7.47 16.17 -3.00
N VAL A 70 -8.23 15.99 -1.93
CA VAL A 70 -7.73 15.64 -0.60
C VAL A 70 -7.89 14.15 -0.32
N ALA A 71 -6.77 13.47 -0.04
CA ALA A 71 -6.78 12.08 0.39
C ALA A 71 -7.26 11.94 1.84
N GLY A 72 -8.03 10.90 2.12
CA GLY A 72 -8.37 10.51 3.48
C GLY A 72 -7.52 9.35 3.97
N MET A 73 -6.89 9.46 5.13
CA MET A 73 -6.04 8.40 5.69
C MET A 73 -6.26 8.18 7.19
N GLY A 74 -5.97 6.98 7.67
CA GLY A 74 -5.83 6.73 9.11
C GLY A 74 -4.60 7.45 9.65
N ALA A 75 -4.70 8.08 10.82
CA ALA A 75 -3.60 8.84 11.42
C ALA A 75 -2.32 8.00 11.67
N ALA A 76 -2.46 6.69 11.85
CA ALA A 76 -1.35 5.76 12.07
C ALA A 76 -0.70 5.24 10.78
N TRP A 77 -1.21 5.61 9.60
CA TRP A 77 -0.70 5.12 8.32
C TRP A 77 0.58 5.88 7.93
N ALA A 78 1.65 5.14 7.63
CA ALA A 78 2.93 5.72 7.22
C ALA A 78 2.82 6.45 5.86
N ASP A 79 1.85 6.05 5.04
CA ASP A 79 1.52 6.60 3.72
C ASP A 79 1.30 8.11 3.72
N ARG A 80 0.84 8.69 4.84
CA ARG A 80 0.67 10.14 4.98
C ARG A 80 1.95 10.89 4.61
N ALA A 81 3.11 10.39 5.07
CA ALA A 81 4.40 11.03 4.80
C ALA A 81 4.72 11.03 3.29
N ILE A 82 4.29 10.01 2.55
CA ILE A 82 4.44 9.94 1.10
C ILE A 82 3.58 11.01 0.42
N TRP A 83 2.32 11.16 0.81
CA TRP A 83 1.46 12.20 0.25
C TRP A 83 2.02 13.61 0.50
N VAL A 84 2.44 13.88 1.74
CA VAL A 84 3.05 15.17 2.11
C VAL A 84 4.33 15.43 1.30
N ALA A 85 5.25 14.47 1.21
CA ALA A 85 6.48 14.61 0.46
C ALA A 85 6.26 14.86 -1.05
N ASN A 86 5.11 14.43 -1.56
CA ASN A 86 4.71 14.63 -2.95
C ASN A 86 3.77 15.82 -3.14
N ASN A 87 3.61 16.71 -2.16
CA ASN A 87 2.73 17.89 -2.22
C ASN A 87 1.28 17.53 -2.59
N LEU A 88 0.79 16.40 -2.08
CA LEU A 88 -0.60 15.98 -2.23
C LEU A 88 -1.37 16.30 -0.96
N PRO A 89 -2.52 17.00 -1.05
CA PRO A 89 -3.36 17.27 0.11
C PRO A 89 -3.82 15.95 0.77
N VAL A 90 -3.72 15.89 2.09
CA VAL A 90 -4.09 14.70 2.87
C VAL A 90 -4.64 15.11 4.23
N GLU A 91 -5.78 14.54 4.59
CA GLU A 91 -6.41 14.67 5.89
C GLU A 91 -6.41 13.33 6.62
N THR A 92 -6.13 13.37 7.91
CA THR A 92 -6.08 12.16 8.73
C THR A 92 -7.21 12.09 9.74
N ILE A 93 -7.72 10.88 9.96
CA ILE A 93 -8.65 10.62 11.04
C ILE A 93 -8.03 9.72 12.11
N GLU A 94 -8.31 10.04 13.37
CA GLU A 94 -7.93 9.21 14.52
C GLU A 94 -8.88 8.03 14.70
N GLY A 95 -8.55 7.06 15.56
CA GLY A 95 -9.46 5.98 15.92
C GLY A 95 -9.86 5.06 14.76
N ASP A 96 -11.15 4.72 14.67
CA ASP A 96 -11.66 3.80 13.64
C ASP A 96 -11.55 4.42 12.25
N TRP A 97 -10.55 3.97 11.48
CA TRP A 97 -10.28 4.48 10.15
C TRP A 97 -11.37 4.09 9.13
N LYS A 98 -12.15 3.03 9.39
CA LYS A 98 -13.17 2.52 8.45
C LYS A 98 -14.29 3.53 8.17
N ARG A 99 -14.43 4.56 9.02
CA ARG A 99 -15.35 5.68 8.74
C ARG A 99 -14.95 6.50 7.49
N LEU A 100 -13.71 6.41 7.00
CA LEU A 100 -13.27 7.06 5.75
C LEU A 100 -14.13 6.67 4.55
N TYR A 101 -14.53 5.40 4.41
CA TYR A 101 -15.36 4.96 3.29
C TYR A 101 -16.65 5.79 3.19
N ARG A 102 -17.37 5.90 4.31
CA ARG A 102 -18.61 6.70 4.39
C ARG A 102 -18.35 8.19 4.21
N MET A 103 -17.21 8.71 4.69
CA MET A 103 -16.86 10.13 4.55
C MET A 103 -16.59 10.51 3.09
N VAL A 104 -15.88 9.66 2.34
CA VAL A 104 -15.68 9.87 0.91
C VAL A 104 -17.02 9.77 0.19
N ALA A 105 -17.80 8.72 0.46
CA ALA A 105 -19.08 8.50 -0.21
C ALA A 105 -20.08 9.65 0.00
N SER A 106 -20.12 10.24 1.20
CA SER A 106 -21.04 11.33 1.51
C SER A 106 -20.62 12.67 0.91
N THR A 107 -19.36 12.86 0.52
CA THR A 107 -18.81 14.16 0.05
C THR A 107 -18.98 15.32 1.04
N THR A 108 -19.34 15.03 2.29
CA THR A 108 -19.69 16.05 3.32
C THR A 108 -18.49 16.54 4.13
N ARG A 109 -17.27 16.17 3.75
CA ARG A 109 -16.02 16.55 4.43
C ARG A 109 -14.93 16.91 3.43
N LEU A 110 -13.85 17.52 3.92
CA LEU A 110 -12.62 17.86 3.21
C LEU A 110 -11.82 16.62 2.73
N ILE A 111 -12.49 15.54 2.32
CA ILE A 111 -11.86 14.33 1.80
C ILE A 111 -12.58 13.94 0.51
N ASP A 112 -11.82 13.91 -0.57
CA ASP A 112 -12.34 13.66 -1.91
C ASP A 112 -12.12 12.23 -2.37
N TYR A 113 -11.12 11.54 -1.83
CA TYR A 113 -10.82 10.16 -2.18
C TYR A 113 -10.10 9.40 -1.06
N LEU A 114 -10.14 8.07 -1.14
CA LEU A 114 -9.46 7.18 -0.21
C LEU A 114 -8.50 6.27 -0.99
N PRO A 115 -7.17 6.45 -0.86
CA PRO A 115 -6.21 5.54 -1.47
C PRO A 115 -6.12 4.23 -0.68
N ARG A 116 -6.22 3.09 -1.37
CA ARG A 116 -6.06 1.75 -0.81
C ARG A 116 -5.02 0.95 -1.58
N GLY A 117 -4.38 0.01 -0.92
CA GLY A 117 -3.48 -0.94 -1.56
C GLY A 117 -4.20 -1.77 -2.62
N ALA A 118 -3.51 -2.03 -3.73
CA ALA A 118 -4.06 -2.85 -4.81
C ALA A 118 -4.51 -4.22 -4.27
N HIS A 119 -3.72 -4.84 -3.38
CA HIS A 119 -4.09 -6.10 -2.72
C HIS A 119 -5.38 -6.01 -1.86
N GLU A 120 -5.64 -4.87 -1.20
CA GLU A 120 -6.84 -4.64 -0.39
C GLU A 120 -8.07 -4.51 -1.30
N MET A 121 -7.90 -3.82 -2.42
CA MET A 121 -8.90 -3.69 -3.47
C MET A 121 -9.34 -5.03 -4.05
N ALA A 122 -8.62 -6.14 -3.88
CA ALA A 122 -9.09 -7.45 -4.32
C ALA A 122 -10.44 -7.85 -3.69
N HIS A 123 -10.74 -7.33 -2.50
CA HIS A 123 -11.94 -7.67 -1.74
C HIS A 123 -12.78 -6.44 -1.38
N GLU A 124 -12.15 -5.31 -1.05
CA GLU A 124 -12.83 -4.13 -0.49
C GLU A 124 -13.83 -3.47 -1.45
N TRP A 125 -13.56 -3.49 -2.76
CA TRP A 125 -14.41 -2.78 -3.73
C TRP A 125 -15.86 -3.26 -3.76
N THR A 126 -16.08 -4.56 -3.52
CA THR A 126 -17.43 -5.13 -3.43
C THR A 126 -18.15 -4.80 -2.11
N GLN A 127 -17.40 -4.39 -1.07
CA GLN A 127 -17.93 -4.13 0.26
C GLN A 127 -18.43 -2.68 0.42
N HIS A 128 -18.06 -1.80 -0.52
CA HIS A 128 -18.35 -0.37 -0.48
C HIS A 128 -19.08 0.08 -1.74
N ALA A 129 -20.33 -0.41 -1.89
CA ALA A 129 -21.16 -0.16 -3.06
C ALA A 129 -21.59 1.32 -3.23
N ASP A 130 -21.31 2.17 -2.25
CA ASP A 130 -21.52 3.62 -2.25
C ASP A 130 -20.33 4.39 -2.87
N LEU A 131 -19.23 3.71 -3.17
CA LEU A 131 -18.04 4.26 -3.80
C LEU A 131 -17.84 3.69 -5.21
N GLU A 132 -17.06 4.41 -6.00
CA GLU A 132 -16.49 3.93 -7.26
C GLU A 132 -14.99 3.68 -7.10
N VAL A 133 -14.49 2.66 -7.79
CA VAL A 133 -13.06 2.50 -8.01
C VAL A 133 -12.67 3.41 -9.17
N GLU A 134 -11.78 4.36 -8.91
CA GLU A 134 -11.21 5.21 -9.98
C GLU A 134 -10.58 4.30 -11.05
N ARG A 135 -10.75 4.60 -12.34
CA ARG A 135 -10.47 3.64 -13.43
C ARG A 135 -9.10 3.75 -14.09
N HIS A 136 -8.43 4.91 -14.01
CA HIS A 136 -7.31 5.24 -14.88
C HIS A 136 -5.98 5.33 -14.17
N LEU A 137 -5.94 5.64 -12.89
CA LEU A 137 -4.74 6.01 -12.17
C LEU A 137 -4.27 4.90 -11.24
N LEU A 138 -2.96 4.79 -11.11
CA LEU A 138 -2.29 3.94 -10.14
C LEU A 138 -1.14 4.71 -9.52
N PHE A 139 -1.23 5.03 -8.24
CA PHE A 139 -0.13 5.67 -7.53
C PHE A 139 0.83 4.59 -7.06
N SER A 140 2.13 4.75 -7.28
CA SER A 140 3.12 3.74 -6.90
C SER A 140 4.37 4.40 -6.36
N TYR A 141 4.88 3.91 -5.23
CA TYR A 141 6.16 4.33 -4.66
C TYR A 141 7.03 3.11 -4.32
N PRO A 142 8.36 3.27 -4.34
CA PRO A 142 9.29 2.18 -4.12
C PRO A 142 9.48 1.91 -2.62
N GLN A 143 8.63 1.09 -2.00
CA GLN A 143 8.84 0.65 -0.61
C GLN A 143 8.21 -0.71 -0.33
N ASP A 144 8.79 -1.82 -0.80
CA ASP A 144 8.26 -3.11 -0.32
C ASP A 144 8.49 -3.27 1.19
N HIS A 145 7.59 -3.99 1.82
CA HIS A 145 7.79 -4.43 3.19
C HIS A 145 9.02 -5.33 3.25
N VAL A 146 9.66 -5.34 4.41
CA VAL A 146 10.80 -6.21 4.68
C VAL A 146 10.32 -7.41 5.47
N LEU A 147 10.76 -8.61 5.09
CA LEU A 147 10.63 -9.77 5.95
C LEU A 147 11.72 -9.67 7.02
N TYR A 148 11.32 -9.39 8.25
CA TYR A 148 12.23 -9.41 9.38
C TYR A 148 12.18 -10.77 10.05
N VAL A 149 13.34 -11.40 10.17
CA VAL A 149 13.54 -12.66 10.90
C VAL A 149 14.02 -12.33 12.30
N SER A 150 13.54 -13.08 13.27
CA SER A 150 13.96 -12.95 14.66
C SER A 150 15.47 -13.25 14.79
N PRO A 151 16.21 -12.49 15.63
CA PRO A 151 17.62 -12.78 15.90
C PRO A 151 17.84 -14.14 16.58
N ALA A 152 16.79 -14.77 17.12
CA ALA A 152 16.85 -16.12 17.67
C ALA A 152 16.95 -17.22 16.58
N TYR A 153 16.75 -16.90 15.30
CA TYR A 153 16.78 -17.86 14.18
C TYR A 153 17.72 -17.41 13.04
N PRO A 154 19.04 -17.30 13.26
CA PRO A 154 20.00 -16.86 12.23
C PRO A 154 20.12 -17.84 11.05
N GLU A 155 19.90 -19.13 11.28
CA GLU A 155 19.90 -20.15 10.22
C GLU A 155 18.70 -19.98 9.27
N LEU A 156 17.51 -19.70 9.83
CA LEU A 156 16.32 -19.38 9.04
C LEU A 156 16.54 -18.12 8.21
N HIS A 157 17.19 -17.10 8.79
CA HIS A 157 17.54 -15.88 8.06
C HIS A 157 18.44 -16.18 6.86
N SER A 158 19.52 -16.94 7.06
CA SER A 158 20.45 -17.33 5.99
C SER A 158 19.76 -18.12 4.88
N LEU A 159 18.88 -19.05 5.25
CA LEU A 159 18.08 -19.83 4.31
C LEU A 159 17.15 -18.93 3.47
N LEU A 160 16.41 -18.04 4.13
CA LEU A 160 15.46 -17.14 3.46
C LEU A 160 16.17 -16.10 2.57
N GLN A 161 17.35 -15.61 2.97
CA GLN A 161 18.19 -14.75 2.14
C GLN A 161 18.61 -15.42 0.83
N THR A 162 18.71 -16.75 0.82
CA THR A 162 19.08 -17.51 -0.38
C THR A 162 17.85 -17.86 -1.23
N LEU A 163 16.80 -18.39 -0.60
CA LEU A 163 15.66 -18.98 -1.31
C LEU A 163 14.67 -17.92 -1.82
N LEU A 164 14.38 -16.87 -1.06
CA LEU A 164 13.38 -15.87 -1.47
C LEU A 164 13.81 -15.11 -2.74
N PRO A 165 15.07 -14.71 -2.93
CA PRO A 165 15.51 -14.15 -4.21
C PRO A 165 15.39 -15.13 -5.38
N GLN A 166 15.58 -16.44 -5.15
CA GLN A 166 15.35 -17.46 -6.19
C GLN A 166 13.86 -17.58 -6.53
N ALA A 167 12.97 -17.57 -5.54
CA ALA A 167 11.53 -17.52 -5.73
C ALA A 167 11.09 -16.26 -6.51
N GLN A 168 11.72 -15.12 -6.25
CA GLN A 168 11.47 -13.90 -7.02
C GLN A 168 11.93 -14.05 -8.47
N ARG A 169 13.17 -14.49 -8.70
CA ARG A 169 13.74 -14.65 -10.05
C ARG A 169 13.01 -15.69 -10.90
N SER A 170 12.53 -16.77 -10.30
CA SER A 170 11.73 -17.80 -10.98
C SER A 170 10.31 -17.35 -11.31
N GLY A 171 9.87 -16.19 -10.81
CA GLY A 171 8.52 -15.68 -10.99
C GLY A 171 7.48 -16.33 -10.06
N LEU A 172 7.89 -17.18 -9.11
CA LEU A 172 6.98 -17.83 -8.16
C LEU A 172 6.17 -16.80 -7.36
N ILE A 173 6.84 -15.77 -6.82
CA ILE A 173 6.16 -14.71 -6.04
C ILE A 173 5.10 -14.00 -6.89
N ARG A 174 5.46 -13.56 -8.11
CA ARG A 174 4.53 -12.92 -9.04
C ARG A 174 3.35 -13.82 -9.39
N ARG A 175 3.59 -15.11 -9.62
CA ARG A 175 2.53 -16.08 -9.94
C ARG A 175 1.57 -16.23 -8.77
N LEU A 176 2.08 -16.44 -7.56
CA LEU A 176 1.25 -16.56 -6.35
C LEU A 176 0.46 -15.27 -6.07
N ALA A 177 1.07 -14.10 -6.24
CA ALA A 177 0.38 -12.82 -6.11
C ALA A 177 -0.76 -12.68 -7.12
N ARG A 178 -0.54 -13.09 -8.39
CA ARG A 178 -1.57 -13.09 -9.43
C ARG A 178 -2.70 -14.06 -9.16
N GLU A 179 -2.39 -15.26 -8.65
CA GLU A 179 -3.38 -16.26 -8.30
C GLU A 179 -4.23 -15.80 -7.11
N HIS A 180 -3.60 -15.27 -6.07
CA HIS A 180 -4.29 -14.89 -4.84
C HIS A 180 -5.09 -13.59 -4.98
N TYR A 181 -4.58 -12.61 -5.73
CA TYR A 181 -5.23 -11.31 -5.95
C TYR A 181 -5.82 -11.17 -7.35
N ARG A 182 -6.26 -12.28 -7.96
CA ARG A 182 -6.74 -12.30 -9.35
C ARG A 182 -7.74 -11.18 -9.68
N GLN A 183 -8.62 -10.87 -8.73
CA GLN A 183 -9.67 -9.86 -8.84
C GLN A 183 -9.16 -8.48 -9.23
N ILE A 184 -7.94 -8.11 -8.84
CA ILE A 184 -7.38 -6.78 -9.12
C ILE A 184 -7.02 -6.62 -10.61
N PHE A 185 -6.86 -7.73 -11.33
CA PHE A 185 -6.53 -7.73 -12.75
C PHE A 185 -7.76 -7.69 -13.65
N GLU A 186 -8.95 -7.88 -13.09
CA GLU A 186 -10.23 -7.89 -13.81
C GLU A 186 -11.00 -6.57 -13.58
N PRO A 187 -11.99 -6.22 -14.43
CA PRO A 187 -12.88 -5.10 -14.17
C PRO A 187 -13.63 -5.26 -12.82
N PRO A 188 -13.88 -4.16 -12.10
CA PRO A 188 -13.63 -2.77 -12.47
C PRO A 188 -12.21 -2.27 -12.15
N ILE A 189 -11.33 -3.12 -11.59
CA ILE A 189 -10.03 -2.68 -11.10
C ILE A 189 -9.01 -2.60 -12.23
N SER A 190 -8.90 -3.62 -13.08
CA SER A 190 -8.05 -3.66 -14.28
C SER A 190 -6.63 -3.12 -14.06
N LEU A 191 -5.94 -3.56 -13.00
CA LEU A 191 -4.68 -2.98 -12.50
C LEU A 191 -3.61 -2.72 -13.58
N GLN A 192 -3.47 -3.64 -14.55
CA GLN A 192 -2.45 -3.54 -15.61
C GLN A 192 -2.75 -2.48 -16.68
N GLN A 193 -4.00 -2.01 -16.76
CA GLN A 193 -4.43 -1.02 -17.75
C GLN A 193 -4.33 0.42 -17.22
N ARG A 194 -3.96 0.59 -15.93
CA ARG A 194 -3.87 1.88 -15.28
C ARG A 194 -2.58 2.61 -15.62
N ARG A 195 -2.67 3.93 -15.69
CA ARG A 195 -1.55 4.86 -15.78
C ARG A 195 -0.86 4.96 -14.43
N VAL A 196 0.43 4.65 -14.42
CA VAL A 196 1.25 4.72 -13.20
C VAL A 196 1.69 6.17 -12.95
N ILE A 197 1.34 6.70 -11.78
CA ILE A 197 1.87 7.94 -11.21
C ILE A 197 2.88 7.56 -10.13
N HIS A 198 4.16 7.80 -10.42
CA HIS A 198 5.23 7.51 -9.48
C HIS A 198 5.30 8.58 -8.39
N LEU A 199 5.26 8.14 -7.13
CA LEU A 199 5.44 8.97 -5.96
C LEU A 199 6.85 8.77 -5.38
N GLN A 200 7.43 9.87 -4.92
CA GLN A 200 8.72 9.87 -4.24
C GLN A 200 8.54 9.40 -2.80
N MET A 201 9.57 8.74 -2.28
CA MET A 201 9.63 8.42 -0.86
C MET A 201 9.72 9.70 -0.03
N ALA A 202 9.10 9.70 1.14
CA ALA A 202 9.43 10.68 2.16
C ALA A 202 10.91 10.53 2.51
N ALA A 203 11.65 11.64 2.56
CA ALA A 203 13.02 11.61 3.05
C ALA A 203 13.03 11.00 4.47
N PRO A 204 13.97 10.10 4.79
CA PRO A 204 14.10 9.64 6.16
C PRO A 204 14.35 10.85 7.07
N LEU A 205 13.56 10.94 8.15
CA LEU A 205 13.85 11.84 9.27
C LEU A 205 15.17 11.45 9.93
#